data_AF-A0A9E6D863-F1
#
_entry.id   AF-A0A9E6D863-F1
#
_cell.length_a   1.000
_cell.length_b   1.000
_cell.length_c   1.000
_cell.angle_alpha   90.00
_cell.angle_beta   90.00
_cell.angle_gamma   90.00
#
_symmetry.space_group_name_H-M   'P 1'
#
loop_
_entity.id
_entity.type
_entity.pdbx_description
1 polymer ?
#
loop_
_entity_poly.entity_id
_entity_poly.type
_entity_poly.pdbx_seq_one_letter_code
_entity_poly.pdbx_strand_id
1 'polypeptide(L)' 'MQITSDVLLDYFSNELFIDTSDVANDTLLFSSGLIDSFNMINLIMFIEETCQTKVKPPEITLDNLDSIDRILSFLEKRAA' A
#
# COMPACT_ATOMS: atom_id res chain seq x y z
N MET A 1 -0.21 10.01 12.37
CA MET A 1 1.10 9.53 11.85
C MET A 1 1.03 9.58 10.34
N GLN A 2 2.12 9.98 9.66
CA GLN A 2 2.18 9.87 8.21
C GLN A 2 2.74 8.50 7.87
N ILE A 3 2.05 7.74 7.00
CA ILE A 3 2.60 6.52 6.41
C ILE A 3 3.68 6.95 5.41
N THR A 4 4.87 6.35 5.49
CA THR A 4 5.97 6.58 4.55
C THR A 4 6.29 5.31 3.78
N SER A 5 7.09 5.42 2.71
CA SER A 5 7.52 4.26 1.91
C SER A 5 8.21 3.21 2.78
N ASP A 6 9.03 3.64 3.73
CA ASP A 6 9.77 2.77 4.65
C ASP A 6 8.83 1.91 5.50
N VAL A 7 7.76 2.50 6.04
CA VAL A 7 6.74 1.79 6.82
C VAL A 7 6.00 0.76 5.96
N LEU A 8 5.69 1.10 4.71
CA LEU A 8 5.05 0.17 3.79
C LEU A 8 5.98 -0.98 3.40
N LEU A 9 7.25 -0.71 3.14
CA LEU A 9 8.26 -1.73 2.82
C LEU A 9 8.47 -2.68 4.00
N ASP A 10 8.53 -2.15 5.22
CA ASP A 10 8.64 -2.94 6.45
C ASP A 10 7.38 -3.79 6.66
N TYR A 11 6.18 -3.23 6.44
CA TYR A 11 4.92 -3.97 6.49
C TYR A 11 4.89 -5.10 5.45
N PHE A 12 5.29 -4.84 4.21
CA PHE A 12 5.33 -5.86 3.17
C PHE A 12 6.35 -6.97 3.47
N SER A 13 7.50 -6.63 4.05
CA SER A 13 8.50 -7.63 4.44
C SER A 13 8.08 -8.45 5.66
N ASN A 14 7.48 -7.82 6.68
CA ASN A 14 7.17 -8.49 7.96
C ASN A 14 5.80 -9.17 7.97
N GLU A 15 4.77 -8.53 7.41
CA GLU A 15 3.39 -9.03 7.44
C GLU A 15 3.05 -9.83 6.19
N LEU A 16 3.53 -9.40 5.02
CA LEU A 16 3.24 -10.07 3.76
C LEU A 16 4.34 -11.04 3.31
N PHE A 17 5.49 -11.07 4.00
CA PHE A 17 6.66 -11.88 3.65
C PHE A 17 7.13 -11.68 2.20
N ILE A 18 6.98 -10.46 1.66
CA ILE A 18 7.41 -10.08 0.33
C ILE A 18 8.86 -9.60 0.40
N ASP A 19 9.69 -10.05 -0.54
CA ASP A 19 11.05 -9.54 -0.66
C ASP A 19 11.01 -8.10 -1.22
N THR A 20 11.20 -7.14 -0.32
CA THR A 20 11.21 -5.71 -0.66
C THR A 20 12.60 -5.15 -0.91
N SER A 21 13.64 -6.00 -0.88
CA SER A 21 15.04 -5.58 -1.02
C SER A 21 15.33 -4.87 -2.35
N ASP A 22 14.64 -5.26 -3.42
CA ASP A 22 14.74 -4.67 -4.76
C ASP A 22 13.45 -3.93 -5.18
N VAL A 23 12.51 -3.71 -4.26
CA VAL A 23 11.26 -3.01 -4.56
C VAL A 23 11.50 -1.50 -4.47
N ALA A 24 11.50 -0.85 -5.62
CA ALA A 24 11.54 0.61 -5.70
C ALA A 24 10.13 1.21 -5.50
N ASN A 25 10.06 2.50 -5.17
CA ASN A 25 8.77 3.17 -4.91
C ASN A 25 7.82 3.18 -6.12
N ASP A 26 8.37 3.14 -7.33
CA ASP A 26 7.65 3.10 -8.60
C ASP A 26 7.34 1.66 -9.08
N THR A 27 7.82 0.65 -8.35
CA THR A 27 7.62 -0.76 -8.69
C THR A 27 6.14 -1.11 -8.57
N LEU A 28 5.60 -1.73 -9.63
CA LEU A 28 4.22 -2.17 -9.69
C LEU A 28 4.05 -3.46 -8.89
N LEU A 29 3.65 -3.35 -7.64
CA LEU A 29 3.44 -4.45 -6.70
C LEU A 29 2.34 -5.41 -7.15
N PHE A 30 1.24 -4.87 -7.70
CA PHE A 30 0.09 -5.67 -8.08
C PHE A 30 0.25 -6.21 -9.51
N SER A 31 0.68 -5.35 -10.44
CA SER A 31 0.90 -5.76 -11.83
C SER A 31 2.06 -6.76 -11.98
N SER A 32 3.05 -6.73 -11.08
CA SER A 32 4.11 -7.75 -11.05
C SER A 32 3.68 -9.06 -10.36
N GLY A 33 2.57 -9.06 -9.63
CA GLY A 33 2.13 -10.20 -8.83
C GLY A 33 2.86 -10.37 -7.50
N LEU A 34 3.55 -9.32 -7.00
CA LEU A 34 4.12 -9.32 -5.64
C LEU A 34 3.02 -9.29 -4.57
N ILE A 35 1.92 -8.59 -4.83
CA ILE A 35 0.76 -8.48 -3.93
C ILE A 35 -0.46 -9.16 -4.53
N ASP A 36 -1.02 -10.12 -3.79
CA ASP A 36 -2.30 -10.76 -4.09
C ASP A 36 -3.51 -9.99 -3.53
N SER A 37 -4.71 -10.36 -3.98
CA SER A 37 -5.98 -9.79 -3.51
C SER A 37 -6.21 -9.94 -2.00
N PHE A 38 -5.60 -10.92 -1.33
CA PHE A 38 -5.66 -11.05 0.14
C PHE A 38 -4.78 -10.00 0.82
N ASN A 39 -3.55 -9.86 0.34
CA ASN A 39 -2.59 -8.88 0.83
C ASN A 39 -3.09 -7.45 0.64
N MET A 40 -3.88 -7.21 -0.42
CA MET A 40 -4.59 -5.96 -0.65
C MET A 40 -5.53 -5.59 0.51
N ILE A 41 -6.35 -6.54 0.97
CA ILE A 41 -7.29 -6.33 2.08
C ILE A 41 -6.53 -6.01 3.36
N ASN A 42 -5.42 -6.70 3.62
CA ASN A 42 -4.57 -6.46 4.79
C ASN A 42 -3.95 -5.06 4.75
N LEU A 43 -3.39 -4.65 3.60
CA LEU A 43 -2.86 -3.30 3.40
C LEU A 43 -3.93 -2.22 3.61
N ILE A 44 -5.13 -2.44 3.09
CA ILE A 44 -6.27 -1.53 3.29
C ILE A 44 -6.60 -1.42 4.78
N MET A 45 -6.70 -2.54 5.48
CA MET A 45 -7.02 -2.56 6.90
C MET A 45 -5.96 -1.81 7.71
N PHE A 46 -4.67 -2.03 7.40
CA PHE A 46 -3.55 -1.30 8.00
C PHE A 46 -3.66 0.22 7.78
N ILE A 47 -3.99 0.64 6.55
CA ILE A 47 -4.23 2.05 6.20
C ILE A 47 -5.42 2.62 6.98
N GLU A 48 -6.55 1.90 7.00
CA GLU A 48 -7.77 2.33 7.67
C GLU A 48 -7.54 2.51 9.18
N GLU A 49 -6.82 1.60 9.82
CA GLU A 49 -6.45 1.68 11.22
C GLU A 49 -5.48 2.84 11.49
N THR A 50 -4.44 2.99 10.68
CA THR A 50 -3.39 4.00 10.87
C THR A 50 -3.89 5.42 10.62
N CYS A 51 -4.69 5.61 9.57
CA CYS A 51 -5.23 6.90 9.18
C CYS A 51 -6.63 7.17 9.78
N GLN A 52 -7.21 6.21 10.53
CA GLN A 52 -8.59 6.25 11.02
C GLN A 52 -9.61 6.64 9.92
N THR A 53 -9.37 6.16 8.71
CA THR A 53 -10.17 6.49 7.51
C THR A 53 -10.81 5.23 6.94
N LYS A 54 -11.75 5.38 6.01
CA LYS A 54 -12.30 4.24 5.25
C LYS A 54 -11.87 4.28 3.80
N VAL A 55 -11.28 3.20 3.30
CA VAL A 55 -11.00 2.99 1.87
C VAL A 55 -12.26 2.42 1.23
N LYS A 56 -12.84 3.14 0.26
CA LYS A 56 -14.02 2.62 -0.43
C LYS A 56 -13.60 1.65 -1.54
N PRO A 57 -14.42 0.62 -1.84
CA PRO A 57 -14.16 -0.30 -2.95
C PRO A 57 -13.78 0.34 -4.30
N PRO A 58 -14.45 1.41 -4.78
CA PRO A 58 -14.06 2.05 -6.04
C PRO A 58 -12.70 2.77 -6.02
N GLU A 59 -12.12 3.01 -4.84
CA GLU A 59 -10.79 3.61 -4.71
C GLU A 59 -9.67 2.55 -4.77
N ILE A 60 -10.03 1.28 -4.50
CA ILE A 60 -9.16 0.12 -4.58
C ILE A 60 -8.94 -0.22 -6.06
N THR A 61 -8.00 0.48 -6.67
CA THR A 61 -7.67 0.33 -8.09
C THR A 61 -6.17 0.28 -8.27
N LEU A 62 -5.72 -0.33 -9.36
CA LEU A 62 -4.30 -0.36 -9.72
C LEU A 62 -3.75 1.07 -9.86
N ASP A 63 -4.51 2.04 -10.37
CA ASP A 63 -4.06 3.43 -10.44
C ASP A 63 -3.73 4.06 -9.08
N ASN A 64 -4.38 3.64 -7.99
CA ASN A 64 -4.13 4.18 -6.65
C ASN A 64 -3.23 3.29 -5.78
N LEU A 65 -3.20 1.98 -6.02
CA LEU A 65 -2.54 1.04 -5.12
C LEU A 65 -1.42 0.23 -5.79
N ASP A 66 -1.21 0.33 -7.11
CA ASP A 66 -0.28 -0.55 -7.82
C ASP A 66 1.19 -0.34 -7.40
N SER A 67 1.59 0.83 -6.90
CA SER A 67 2.94 1.07 -6.40
C SER A 67 2.94 1.81 -5.06
N ILE A 68 4.07 1.78 -4.35
CA ILE A 68 4.25 2.50 -3.08
C ILE A 68 3.99 3.99 -3.26
N ASP A 69 4.51 4.59 -4.32
CA ASP A 69 4.33 6.01 -4.62
C ASP A 69 2.85 6.38 -4.82
N ARG A 70 2.09 5.50 -5.50
CA ARG A 70 0.64 5.67 -5.69
C ARG A 70 -0.11 5.55 -4.37
N ILE A 71 0.25 4.57 -3.54
CA ILE A 71 -0.34 4.39 -2.20
C ILE A 71 -0.08 5.63 -1.36
N LEU A 72 1.16 6.12 -1.30
CA LEU A 72 1.51 7.32 -0.54
C LEU A 72 0.75 8.54 -1.06
N SER A 73 0.73 8.76 -2.38
CA SER A 73 -0.05 9.84 -3.00
C SER A 73 -1.55 9.75 -2.69
N PHE A 74 -2.10 8.54 -2.67
CA PHE A 74 -3.49 8.29 -2.30
C PHE A 74 -3.77 8.63 -0.83
N LEU A 75 -2.84 8.28 0.06
CA LEU A 75 -2.92 8.58 1.49
C LEU A 75 -2.75 10.08 1.78
N GLU A 76 -1.80 10.74 1.11
CA GLU A 76 -1.58 12.19 1.24
C GLU A 76 -2.83 12.99 0.84
N LYS A 77 -3.49 12.60 -0.26
CA LYS A 77 -4.76 13.21 -0.68
C LYS A 77 -5.88 13.09 0.35
N ARG A 78 -5.79 12.15 1.27
CA ARG A 78 -6.80 11.89 2.32
C ARG A 78 -6.42 12.48 3.67
N ALA A 79 -5.14 12.71 3.91
CA ALA A 79 -4.64 13.38 5.10
C ALA A 79 -4.72 14.91 5.01
N ALA A 80 -4.92 15.47 3.81
CA ALA A 80 -5.19 16.87 3.55
C ALA A 80 -6.66 17.24 3.80
#